data_AF-A0A2E3CC69-F1
#
_entry.id   AF-A0A2E3CC69-F1
#
_cell.length_a   1.000
_cell.length_b   1.000
_cell.length_c   1.000
_cell.angle_alpha   90.00
_cell.angle_beta   90.00
_cell.angle_gamma   90.00
#
_symmetry.space_group_name_H-M   'P 1'
#
loop_
_entity.id
_entity.type
_entity.pdbx_description
1 polymer ?
#
loop_
_entity_poly.entity_id
_entity_poly.type
_entity_poly.pdbx_seq_one_letter_code
_entity_poly.pdbx_strand_id
1 'polypeptide(L)'
;MCTMISEKADVKGSGKKTTNWIPLDSCDIYYDHSTYVDCEHSITLSFKNEMNPIDSRITVEITPESAKDIINKINAALEKGNHIS
;
A
#
# COMPACT_ATOMS: atom_id res chain seq x y z
N MET A 1 6.92 -14.28 -15.68
CA MET A 1 7.97 -14.78 -14.77
C MET A 1 7.81 -14.01 -13.46
N CYS A 2 7.21 -14.62 -12.43
CA CYS A 2 7.02 -13.92 -11.15
C CYS A 2 8.36 -13.56 -10.52
N THR A 3 8.54 -12.29 -10.16
CA THR A 3 9.77 -11.80 -9.52
C THR A 3 9.89 -12.26 -8.06
N MET A 4 8.79 -12.71 -7.43
CA MET A 4 8.72 -13.19 -6.03
C MET A 4 9.26 -12.18 -4.99
N ILE A 5 9.35 -10.90 -5.36
CA ILE A 5 9.82 -9.83 -4.46
C ILE A 5 8.64 -9.43 -3.59
N SER A 6 8.76 -9.65 -2.29
CA SER A 6 7.77 -9.26 -1.30
C SER A 6 8.42 -8.62 -0.09
N GLU A 7 7.90 -7.48 0.34
CA GLU A 7 8.24 -6.80 1.58
C GLU A 7 7.00 -6.68 2.47
N LYS A 8 7.19 -6.48 3.77
CA LYS A 8 6.10 -6.27 4.73
C LYS A 8 6.38 -5.05 5.61
N ALA A 9 5.35 -4.24 5.81
CA ALA A 9 5.37 -3.10 6.71
C ALA A 9 4.34 -3.27 7.84
N ASP A 10 4.74 -2.96 9.06
CA ASP A 10 3.82 -2.80 10.19
C ASP A 10 3.06 -1.47 10.03
N VAL A 11 1.75 -1.51 10.23
CA VAL A 11 0.88 -0.36 10.06
C VAL A 11 0.05 -0.17 11.33
N LYS A 12 -0.19 1.08 11.71
CA LYS A 12 -1.21 1.42 12.70
C LYS A 12 -2.16 2.41 12.08
N GLY A 13 -3.21 1.91 11.44
CA GLY A 13 -4.05 2.74 10.60
C GLY A 13 -5.50 2.28 10.51
N SER A 14 -6.24 2.97 9.66
CA SER A 14 -7.59 2.59 9.28
C SER A 14 -7.77 2.76 7.78
N GLY A 15 -8.41 1.80 7.15
CA GLY A 15 -8.66 1.77 5.72
C GLY A 15 -10.12 2.04 5.41
N LYS A 16 -10.38 2.88 4.41
CA LYS A 16 -11.74 3.18 3.95
C LYS A 16 -12.20 2.11 2.95
N LYS A 17 -13.34 1.49 3.24
CA LYS A 17 -14.14 0.73 2.26
C LYS A 17 -15.37 1.53 1.87
N THR A 18 -16.15 0.99 0.94
CA THR A 18 -17.38 1.60 0.41
C THR A 18 -18.31 2.11 1.51
N THR A 19 -18.54 1.32 2.56
CA THR A 19 -19.53 1.65 3.61
C THR A 19 -18.92 1.90 4.99
N ASN A 20 -17.72 1.39 5.28
CA ASN A 20 -17.12 1.45 6.62
C ASN A 20 -15.62 1.78 6.59
N TRP A 21 -15.06 2.05 7.76
CA TRP A 21 -13.61 2.06 7.99
C TRP A 21 -13.24 0.77 8.72
N ILE A 22 -12.10 0.19 8.37
CA ILE A 22 -11.57 -1.01 9.00
C ILE A 22 -10.21 -0.72 9.65
N PRO A 23 -9.90 -1.31 10.81
CA PRO A 23 -8.56 -1.22 11.38
C PRO A 23 -7.55 -1.99 10.51
N LEU A 24 -6.35 -1.45 10.34
CA LEU A 24 -5.26 -2.05 9.59
C LEU A 24 -4.01 -2.15 10.46
N ASP A 25 -3.36 -3.32 10.44
CA ASP A 25 -2.17 -3.63 11.24
C ASP A 25 -0.91 -3.93 10.40
N SER A 26 -1.08 -4.19 9.10
CA SER A 26 0.01 -4.60 8.22
C SER A 26 -0.23 -4.20 6.77
N CYS A 27 0.85 -4.11 6.00
CA CYS A 27 0.82 -3.95 4.55
C CYS A 27 1.86 -4.86 3.90
N ASP A 28 1.40 -5.75 3.02
CA ASP A 28 2.29 -6.52 2.16
C ASP A 28 2.51 -5.77 0.84
N ILE A 29 3.74 -5.74 0.39
CA ILE A 29 4.21 -4.98 -0.76
C ILE A 29 4.82 -5.97 -1.75
N TYR A 30 4.32 -6.00 -2.97
CA TYR A 30 4.78 -6.92 -4.01
C TYR A 30 5.25 -6.13 -5.23
N TYR A 31 6.40 -6.50 -5.78
CA TYR A 31 6.79 -6.14 -7.14
C TYR A 31 6.62 -7.39 -7.98
N ASP A 32 5.63 -7.41 -8.87
CA ASP A 32 5.31 -8.58 -9.71
C ASP A 32 4.66 -8.13 -11.03
N HIS A 33 4.26 -9.08 -11.89
CA HIS A 33 3.50 -8.77 -13.10
C HIS A 33 2.20 -8.07 -12.79
N SER A 34 1.89 -7.09 -13.63
CA SER A 34 0.63 -6.36 -13.53
C SER A 34 -0.56 -7.26 -13.89
N THR A 35 -1.69 -7.00 -13.24
CA THR A 35 -2.98 -7.63 -13.58
C THR A 35 -3.97 -6.62 -14.13
N TYR A 36 -4.00 -5.40 -13.58
CA TYR A 36 -5.00 -4.37 -13.89
C TYR A 36 -4.39 -3.02 -14.31
N VAL A 37 -3.06 -2.90 -14.37
CA VAL A 37 -2.34 -1.70 -14.83
C VAL A 37 -1.55 -2.06 -16.08
N ASP A 38 -1.56 -1.20 -17.10
CA ASP A 38 -0.87 -1.45 -18.37
C ASP A 38 0.65 -1.16 -18.24
N CYS A 39 1.36 -2.05 -17.56
CA CYS A 39 2.82 -2.02 -17.41
C CYS A 39 3.38 -3.44 -17.24
N GLU A 40 4.67 -3.67 -17.54
CA GLU A 40 5.26 -5.02 -17.46
C GLU A 40 5.29 -5.57 -16.02
N HIS A 41 5.56 -4.69 -15.06
CA HIS A 41 5.58 -4.98 -13.63
C HIS A 41 4.84 -3.88 -12.87
N SER A 42 4.08 -4.27 -11.84
CA SER A 42 3.36 -3.39 -10.93
C SER A 42 3.90 -3.50 -9.50
N ILE A 43 3.62 -2.47 -8.71
CA ILE A 43 3.68 -2.51 -7.26
C ILE A 43 2.26 -2.76 -6.74
N THR A 44 2.08 -3.86 -6.01
CA THR A 44 0.83 -4.12 -5.27
C THR A 44 1.05 -3.82 -3.80
N LEU A 45 0.25 -2.91 -3.24
CA LEU A 45 0.20 -2.64 -1.80
C LEU A 45 -1.09 -3.23 -1.24
N SER A 46 -0.98 -4.20 -0.34
CA SER A 46 -2.11 -4.88 0.26
C SER A 46 -2.14 -4.65 1.77
N PHE A 47 -2.94 -3.69 2.20
CA PHE A 47 -3.20 -3.41 3.61
C PHE A 47 -4.16 -4.44 4.21
N LYS A 48 -3.87 -4.93 5.42
CA LYS A 48 -4.60 -6.03 6.05
C LYS A 48 -4.87 -5.78 7.54
N ASN A 49 -5.81 -6.55 8.07
CA ASN A 49 -5.94 -6.83 9.50
C ASN A 49 -5.68 -8.32 9.72
N GLU A 50 -4.58 -8.68 10.35
CA GLU A 50 -4.22 -10.08 10.60
C GLU A 50 -5.11 -10.74 11.65
N MET A 51 -5.63 -9.97 12.61
CA MET A 51 -6.56 -10.47 13.62
C MET A 51 -7.94 -10.76 13.04
N ASN A 52 -8.30 -10.16 11.90
CA ASN A 52 -9.57 -10.39 11.21
C ASN A 52 -9.39 -10.47 9.69
N PRO A 53 -8.83 -11.55 9.15
CA PRO A 53 -8.44 -11.63 7.74
C PRO A 53 -9.63 -11.70 6.78
N ILE A 54 -10.82 -12.10 7.27
CA ILE A 54 -12.03 -12.16 6.46
C ILE A 54 -12.54 -10.74 6.27
N ASP A 55 -12.55 -10.29 5.02
CA ASP A 55 -13.03 -8.97 4.63
C ASP A 55 -12.26 -7.78 5.25
N SER A 56 -11.01 -7.95 5.69
CA SER A 56 -10.17 -6.81 6.14
C SER A 56 -8.94 -6.63 5.28
N ARG A 57 -9.16 -6.38 3.98
CA ARG A 57 -8.08 -6.07 3.04
C ARG A 57 -8.48 -4.92 2.13
N ILE A 58 -7.54 -4.01 1.91
CA ILE A 58 -7.59 -2.99 0.85
C ILE A 58 -6.31 -3.13 0.06
N THR A 59 -6.46 -3.34 -1.25
CA THR A 59 -5.33 -3.55 -2.14
C THR A 59 -5.35 -2.49 -3.23
N VAL A 60 -4.19 -1.92 -3.51
CA VAL A 60 -3.96 -1.06 -4.67
C VAL A 60 -2.86 -1.66 -5.53
N GLU A 61 -3.03 -1.55 -6.83
CA GLU A 61 -2.02 -1.90 -7.83
C GLU A 61 -1.64 -0.64 -8.59
N ILE A 62 -0.35 -0.33 -8.66
CA ILE A 62 0.17 0.89 -9.26
C ILE A 62 1.44 0.61 -10.05
N THR A 63 1.79 1.50 -10.97
CA THR A 63 3.08 1.46 -11.68
C THR A 63 4.25 1.71 -10.70
N PRO A 64 5.46 1.18 -10.95
CA PRO A 64 6.65 1.52 -10.17
C PRO A 64 6.97 3.03 -10.12
N GLU A 65 6.68 3.76 -11.19
CA GLU A 65 6.88 5.22 -11.28
C GLU A 65 5.95 5.95 -10.31
N SER A 66 4.66 5.61 -10.31
CA SER A 66 3.69 6.14 -9.35
C SER A 66 4.06 5.80 -7.91
N ALA A 67 4.58 4.60 -7.63
CA ALA A 67 5.05 4.23 -6.29
C ALA A 67 6.20 5.15 -5.82
N LYS A 68 7.17 5.44 -6.69
CA LYS A 68 8.27 6.37 -6.41
C LYS A 68 7.77 7.80 -6.15
N ASP A 69 6.83 8.29 -6.94
CA ASP A 69 6.25 9.62 -6.71
C ASP A 69 5.49 9.69 -5.38
N ILE A 70 4.69 8.67 -5.06
CA ILE A 70 3.99 8.57 -3.76
C ILE A 70 4.99 8.63 -2.60
N ILE A 71 6.09 7.89 -2.63
CA ILE A 71 7.14 7.93 -1.59
C ILE A 71 7.67 9.36 -1.43
N ASN A 72 7.99 10.03 -2.52
CA ASN A 72 8.47 11.42 -2.49
C ASN A 72 7.43 12.37 -1.89
N LYS A 73 6.15 12.22 -2.23
CA LYS A 73 5.07 13.05 -1.68
C LYS A 73 4.80 12.77 -0.21
N ILE A 74 4.90 11.52 0.24
CA ILE A 74 4.80 11.14 1.66
C ILE A 74 5.91 11.82 2.45
N ASN A 75 7.16 11.74 2.01
CA ASN A 75 8.29 12.40 2.67
C ASN A 75 8.08 13.91 2.78
N ALA A 76 7.70 14.56 1.68
CA ALA A 76 7.42 16.00 1.67
C ALA A 76 6.26 16.41 2.60
N ALA A 77 5.25 15.55 2.75
CA ALA A 77 4.14 15.79 3.67
C ALA A 77 4.57 15.64 5.15
N LEU A 78 5.38 14.63 5.46
CA LEU A 78 5.94 14.41 6.79
C LEU A 78 6.84 15.59 7.21
N GLU A 79 7.72 16.04 6.32
CA GLU A 79 8.57 17.22 6.56
C GLU A 79 7.71 18.44 6.93
N LYS A 80 6.70 18.75 6.12
CA LYS A 80 5.79 19.88 6.37
C LYS A 80 5.01 19.74 7.68
N GLY A 81 4.49 18.55 7.97
CA GLY A 81 3.72 18.28 9.20
C GLY A 81 4.56 18.45 10.47
N ASN A 82 5.81 18.01 10.44
CA ASN A 82 6.75 18.15 11.55
C ASN A 82 7.13 19.61 11.84
N HIS A 83 7.05 20.50 10.85
CA HIS A 83 7.29 21.94 11.04
C HIS A 83 6.09 22.68 11.66
N ILE A 84 4.92 22.05 11.74
CA ILE A 84 3.68 22.64 12.27
C ILE A 84 3.37 22.13 13.69
N SER A 85 4.07 21.08 14.15
CA SER A 85 3.93 20.46 15.48
C SER A 85 4.94 21.01 16.47
#